data_AF-A0A968RXH6-F1
#
_entry.id   AF-A0A968RXH6-F1
#
_cell.length_a   1.000
_cell.length_b   1.000
_cell.length_c   1.000
_cell.angle_alpha   90.00
_cell.angle_beta   90.00
_cell.angle_gamma   90.00
#
_symmetry.space_group_name_H-M   'P 1'
#
loop_
_entity.id
_entity.type
_entity.pdbx_description
1 polymer ?
#
loop_
_entity_poly.entity_id
_entity_poly.type
_entity_poly.pdbx_seq_one_letter_code
_entity_poly.pdbx_strand_id
1 'polypeptide(L)'
;MANLSEAQKEEIRFHLAVTDAVADGDQIIFNDRIGQPLSEARLRRVRETLVACDRSYASLLEQTTTRKQQLVTGDVIRNITDFEAERTTARKRYVAQCDLLAEALGVPNWRNPDSPFFWRLSESGLISRISKHDGTSVPGRLAAYQGV
;
A
#
# COMPACT_ATOMS: atom_id res chain seq x y z
N MET A 1 -2.43 -21.06 13.82
CA MET A 1 -2.50 -19.65 13.40
C MET A 1 -1.09 -19.09 13.34
N ALA A 2 -0.75 -18.27 12.36
CA ALA A 2 0.62 -17.82 12.12
C ALA A 2 0.71 -16.29 12.02
N ASN A 3 1.84 -15.74 12.45
CA ASN A 3 2.07 -14.30 12.53
C ASN A 3 3.07 -13.85 11.46
N LEU A 4 2.96 -12.58 11.06
CA LEU A 4 3.99 -11.89 10.28
C LEU A 4 5.25 -11.71 11.14
N SER A 5 6.42 -11.90 10.54
CA SER A 5 7.68 -11.56 11.22
C SER A 5 7.82 -10.04 11.36
N GLU A 6 8.65 -9.57 12.29
CA GLU A 6 8.91 -8.12 12.45
C GLU A 6 9.49 -7.50 11.16
N ALA A 7 10.35 -8.23 10.45
CA ALA A 7 10.85 -7.79 9.15
C ALA A 7 9.72 -7.58 8.12
N GLN A 8 8.75 -8.51 8.06
CA GLN A 8 7.59 -8.38 7.17
C GLN A 8 6.70 -7.21 7.55
N LYS A 9 6.52 -6.94 8.85
CA LYS A 9 5.74 -5.79 9.32
C LYS A 9 6.39 -4.48 8.88
N GLU A 10 7.70 -4.39 8.98
CA GLU A 10 8.45 -3.20 8.57
C GLU A 10 8.41 -2.98 7.05
N GLU A 11 8.53 -4.05 6.27
CA GLU A 11 8.41 -4.01 4.81
C GLU A 11 7.00 -3.57 4.38
N ILE A 12 5.96 -4.03 5.08
CA ILE A 12 4.58 -3.58 4.87
C ILE A 12 4.44 -2.08 5.19
N ARG A 13 5.00 -1.59 6.31
CA ARG A 13 5.00 -0.15 6.65
C ARG A 13 5.61 0.67 5.52
N PHE A 14 6.76 0.21 5.03
CA PHE A 14 7.45 0.84 3.91
C PHE A 14 6.56 0.89 2.66
N HIS A 15 6.02 -0.23 2.19
CA HIS A 15 5.21 -0.26 0.97
C HIS A 15 3.93 0.55 1.08
N LEU A 16 3.27 0.54 2.23
CA LEU A 16 2.02 1.28 2.44
C LEU A 16 2.24 2.76 2.83
N ALA A 17 3.51 3.19 2.95
CA ALA A 17 3.90 4.54 3.36
C ALA A 17 3.35 4.95 4.73
N VAL A 18 3.35 4.02 5.68
CA VAL A 18 3.08 4.31 7.09
C VAL A 18 4.29 5.03 7.66
N THR A 19 4.19 6.34 7.82
CA THR A 19 5.26 7.23 8.30
C THR A 19 4.73 8.08 9.44
N ASP A 20 5.60 8.85 10.10
CA ASP A 20 5.21 9.79 11.16
C ASP A 20 4.19 10.87 10.71
N ALA A 21 4.01 11.05 9.39
CA ALA A 21 2.98 11.92 8.84
C ALA A 21 1.56 11.32 8.91
N VAL A 22 1.43 10.01 9.15
CA VAL A 22 0.15 9.34 9.40
C VAL A 22 -0.28 9.64 10.83
N ALA A 23 -1.56 9.97 11.04
CA ALA A 23 -2.07 10.27 12.38
C ALA A 23 -1.84 9.11 13.35
N ASP A 24 -1.49 9.40 14.61
CA ASP A 24 -1.16 8.38 15.62
C ASP A 24 -2.25 7.32 15.79
N GLY A 25 -3.53 7.74 15.76
CA GLY A 25 -4.67 6.82 15.83
C GLY A 25 -4.69 5.80 14.69
N ASP A 26 -4.34 6.22 13.47
CA ASP A 26 -4.28 5.35 12.30
C ASP A 26 -3.08 4.39 12.35
N GLN A 27 -1.94 4.87 12.87
CA GLN A 27 -0.76 4.02 13.09
C GLN A 27 -1.03 2.92 14.13
N ILE A 28 -1.76 3.24 15.21
CA ILE A 28 -2.16 2.26 16.23
C ILE A 28 -3.03 1.15 15.61
N ILE A 29 -4.05 1.52 14.83
CA ILE A 29 -4.90 0.54 14.13
C ILE A 29 -4.08 -0.34 13.20
N PHE A 30 -3.20 0.29 12.43
CA PHE A 30 -2.34 -0.43 11.50
C PHE A 30 -1.50 -1.47 12.24
N ASN A 31 -0.84 -1.07 13.34
CA ASN A 31 -0.02 -1.95 14.16
C ASN A 31 -0.84 -3.08 14.82
N ASP A 32 -2.06 -2.80 15.25
CA ASP A 32 -2.98 -3.83 15.76
C ASP A 32 -3.34 -4.84 14.65
N ARG A 33 -3.71 -4.37 13.45
CA ARG A 33 -4.11 -5.21 12.31
C ARG A 33 -3.01 -6.13 11.83
N ILE A 34 -1.76 -5.65 11.73
CA ILE A 34 -0.62 -6.49 11.32
C ILE A 34 -0.11 -7.37 12.47
N GLY A 35 -0.48 -7.05 13.71
CA GLY A 35 -0.16 -7.83 14.91
C GLY A 35 -1.09 -9.01 15.14
N GLN A 36 -2.31 -8.94 14.60
CA GLN A 36 -3.30 -10.02 14.73
C GLN A 36 -2.87 -11.30 14.00
N PRO A 37 -3.10 -12.48 14.59
CA PRO A 37 -2.83 -13.75 13.93
C PRO A 37 -3.69 -13.91 12.68
N LEU A 38 -3.04 -14.31 11.58
CA LEU A 38 -3.71 -14.51 10.30
C LEU A 38 -3.99 -15.99 10.06
N SER A 39 -5.05 -16.27 9.31
CA SER A 39 -5.25 -17.60 8.73
C SER A 39 -4.12 -17.90 7.73
N GLU A 40 -3.79 -19.17 7.57
CA GLU A 40 -2.69 -19.59 6.69
C GLU A 40 -2.88 -19.13 5.24
N ALA A 41 -4.11 -19.22 4.73
CA ALA A 41 -4.46 -18.72 3.40
C ALA A 41 -4.24 -17.20 3.27
N ARG A 42 -4.59 -16.42 4.30
CA ARG A 42 -4.42 -14.97 4.31
C ARG A 42 -2.96 -14.58 4.44
N LEU A 43 -2.21 -15.25 5.31
CA LEU A 43 -0.77 -15.05 5.47
C LEU A 43 -0.02 -15.36 4.16
N ARG A 44 -0.38 -16.44 3.46
CA ARG A 44 0.17 -16.77 2.14
C ARG A 44 -0.11 -15.66 1.14
N ARG A 45 -1.37 -15.19 1.03
CA ARG A 45 -1.74 -14.08 0.13
C ARG A 45 -0.96 -12.80 0.45
N VAL A 46 -0.80 -12.45 1.72
CA VAL A 46 0.00 -11.29 2.13
C VAL A 46 1.45 -11.44 1.67
N ARG A 47 2.08 -12.59 1.89
CA ARG A 47 3.47 -12.85 1.48
C ARG A 47 3.65 -12.80 -0.04
N GLU A 48 2.74 -13.41 -0.80
CA GLU A 48 2.76 -13.36 -2.27
C GLU A 48 2.63 -11.92 -2.77
N THR A 49 1.74 -11.13 -2.15
CA THR A 49 1.53 -9.73 -2.52
C THR A 49 2.72 -8.85 -2.12
N LEU A 50 3.37 -9.14 -1.00
CA LEU A 50 4.59 -8.46 -0.55
C LEU A 50 5.73 -8.65 -1.55
N VAL A 51 5.97 -9.89 -1.99
CA VAL A 51 6.95 -10.20 -3.05
C VAL A 51 6.62 -9.48 -4.37
N ALA A 52 5.33 -9.34 -4.70
CA ALA A 52 4.92 -8.57 -5.88
C ALA A 52 5.17 -7.06 -5.72
N CYS A 53 4.99 -6.52 -4.51
CA CYS A 53 5.36 -5.14 -4.17
C CYS A 53 6.87 -4.93 -4.32
N ASP A 54 7.71 -5.83 -3.81
CA ASP A 54 9.17 -5.75 -3.93
C ASP A 54 9.62 -5.73 -5.38
N ARG A 55 9.10 -6.66 -6.19
CA ARG A 55 9.44 -6.76 -7.62
C ARG A 55 9.02 -5.50 -8.38
N SER A 56 7.83 -4.99 -8.12
CA SER A 56 7.34 -3.77 -8.79
C SER A 56 8.06 -2.51 -8.31
N TYR A 57 8.48 -2.46 -7.04
CA TYR A 57 9.31 -1.39 -6.49
C TYR A 57 10.72 -1.40 -7.09
N ALA A 58 11.36 -2.57 -7.19
CA ALA A 58 12.66 -2.71 -7.84
C ALA A 58 12.61 -2.26 -9.31
N SER A 59 11.59 -2.68 -10.07
CA SER A 59 11.38 -2.24 -11.45
C SER A 59 11.20 -0.71 -11.57
N LEU A 60 10.49 -0.09 -10.62
CA LEU A 60 10.35 1.36 -10.55
C LEU A 60 11.71 2.06 -10.30
N LEU A 61 12.56 1.50 -9.44
CA LEU A 61 13.88 2.03 -9.11
C LEU A 61 14.86 1.93 -10.29
N GLU A 62 14.86 0.80 -11.00
CA GLU A 62 15.69 0.59 -12.20
C GLU A 62 15.40 1.67 -13.24
N GLN A 63 14.12 1.94 -13.52
CA GLN A 63 13.74 2.99 -14.45
C GLN A 63 14.26 4.36 -14.01
N THR A 64 14.12 4.74 -12.74
CA THR A 64 14.68 6.03 -12.27
C THR A 64 16.19 6.14 -12.40
N THR A 65 16.91 5.03 -12.34
CA THR A 65 18.39 5.01 -12.47
C THR A 65 18.82 5.18 -13.92
N THR A 66 18.13 4.54 -14.87
CA THR A 66 18.41 4.66 -16.32
C THR A 66 18.32 6.11 -16.82
N ARG A 67 17.40 6.94 -16.27
CA ARG A 67 17.31 8.38 -16.59
C ARG A 67 18.60 9.14 -16.34
N LYS A 68 19.28 8.85 -15.22
CA LYS A 68 20.51 9.57 -14.84
C LYS A 68 21.63 9.31 -15.84
N GLN A 69 21.68 8.12 -16.45
CA GLN A 69 22.71 7.77 -17.43
C GLN A 69 22.43 8.39 -18.82
N GLN A 70 21.18 8.41 -19.27
CA GLN A 70 20.83 8.98 -20.59
C GLN A 70 20.97 10.51 -20.66
N LEU A 71 20.72 11.22 -19.55
CA LEU A 71 20.98 12.66 -19.45
C LEU A 71 22.46 13.02 -19.66
N VAL A 72 23.38 12.10 -19.34
CA VAL A 72 24.82 12.30 -19.52
C VAL A 72 25.24 12.12 -20.99
N THR A 73 24.48 11.38 -21.80
CA THR A 73 24.87 11.00 -23.17
C THR A 73 24.25 11.83 -24.30
N GLY A 74 23.36 12.79 -24.02
CA GLY A 74 22.96 13.82 -24.99
C GLY A 74 21.81 13.49 -25.98
N ASP A 75 21.18 12.32 -25.88
CA ASP A 75 19.98 11.98 -26.68
C ASP A 75 18.68 12.43 -25.95
N VAL A 76 18.39 13.74 -26.01
CA VAL A 76 17.53 14.38 -25.00
C VAL A 76 16.04 14.47 -25.36
N ILE A 77 15.60 14.61 -26.62
CA ILE A 77 14.23 15.14 -26.86
C ILE A 77 13.13 14.07 -27.04
N ARG A 78 13.38 12.97 -27.78
CA ARG A 78 12.37 11.89 -27.92
C ARG A 78 12.32 10.96 -26.72
N ASN A 79 13.46 10.71 -26.08
CA ASN A 79 13.58 9.75 -24.97
C ASN A 79 12.93 10.23 -23.67
N ILE A 80 12.81 11.54 -23.43
CA ILE A 80 12.24 12.05 -22.17
C ILE A 80 10.76 11.73 -22.04
N THR A 81 9.97 11.88 -23.11
CA THR A 81 8.51 11.67 -23.07
C THR A 81 8.16 10.20 -22.86
N ASP A 82 8.83 9.29 -23.57
CA ASP A 82 8.63 7.85 -23.43
C ASP A 82 9.07 7.37 -22.03
N PHE A 83 10.18 7.91 -21.52
CA PHE A 83 10.67 7.63 -20.18
C PHE A 83 9.67 8.08 -19.09
N GLU A 84 9.08 9.27 -19.22
CA GLU A 84 8.09 9.76 -18.26
C GLU A 84 6.78 8.95 -18.29
N ALA A 85 6.36 8.49 -19.48
CA ALA A 85 5.23 7.59 -19.64
C ALA A 85 5.48 6.20 -19.02
N GLU A 86 6.66 5.62 -19.25
CA GLU A 86 7.07 4.34 -18.66
C GLU A 86 7.16 4.41 -17.14
N ARG A 87 7.80 5.47 -16.59
CA ARG A 87 7.89 5.68 -15.15
C ARG A 87 6.53 5.86 -14.50
N THR A 88 5.63 6.59 -15.16
CA THR A 88 4.24 6.75 -14.69
C THR A 88 3.52 5.40 -14.67
N THR A 89 3.73 4.58 -15.70
CA THR A 89 3.15 3.23 -15.78
C THR A 89 3.70 2.30 -14.71
N ALA A 90 5.03 2.29 -14.50
CA ALA A 90 5.66 1.50 -13.45
C ALA A 90 5.19 1.94 -12.05
N ARG A 91 5.07 3.24 -11.81
CA ARG A 91 4.52 3.76 -10.55
C ARG A 91 3.07 3.32 -10.34
N LYS A 92 2.22 3.39 -11.37
CA LYS A 92 0.82 2.90 -11.30
C LYS A 92 0.76 1.42 -10.97
N ARG A 93 1.61 0.59 -11.61
CA ARG A 93 1.71 -0.85 -11.31
C ARG A 93 2.12 -1.10 -9.86
N TYR A 94 3.13 -0.38 -9.37
CA TYR A 94 3.58 -0.51 -7.98
C TYR A 94 2.48 -0.12 -6.99
N VAL A 95 1.82 1.03 -7.20
CA VAL A 95 0.72 1.49 -6.35
C VAL A 95 -0.44 0.49 -6.33
N ALA A 96 -0.77 -0.11 -7.49
CA ALA A 96 -1.81 -1.15 -7.56
C ALA A 96 -1.44 -2.41 -6.74
N GLN A 97 -0.16 -2.81 -6.70
CA GLN A 97 0.27 -3.91 -5.83
C GLN A 97 0.15 -3.53 -4.35
N CYS A 98 0.49 -2.29 -3.99
CA CYS A 98 0.28 -1.77 -2.63
C CYS A 98 -1.20 -1.74 -2.25
N ASP A 99 -2.11 -1.44 -3.18
CA ASP A 99 -3.56 -1.49 -2.94
C ASP A 99 -4.04 -2.92 -2.64
N LEU A 100 -3.53 -3.92 -3.36
CA LEU A 100 -3.83 -5.33 -3.08
C LEU A 100 -3.29 -5.77 -1.71
N LEU A 101 -2.11 -5.28 -1.31
CA LEU A 101 -1.52 -5.55 -0.01
C LEU A 101 -2.37 -4.95 1.12
N ALA A 102 -2.77 -3.70 0.94
CA ALA A 102 -3.66 -2.98 1.85
C ALA A 102 -5.02 -3.69 1.99
N GLU A 103 -5.61 -4.16 0.89
CA GLU A 103 -6.84 -4.95 0.90
C GLU A 103 -6.67 -6.28 1.65
N ALA A 104 -5.57 -7.01 1.40
CA ALA A 104 -5.30 -8.28 2.06
C ALA A 104 -5.16 -8.12 3.58
N LEU A 105 -4.64 -6.98 4.05
CA LEU A 105 -4.48 -6.66 5.48
C LEU A 105 -5.71 -5.95 6.08
N GLY A 106 -6.60 -5.40 5.24
CA GLY A 106 -7.73 -4.59 5.69
C GLY A 106 -7.30 -3.24 6.27
N VAL A 107 -6.24 -2.65 5.70
CA VAL A 107 -5.67 -1.36 6.11
C VAL A 107 -5.69 -0.38 4.93
N PRO A 108 -5.52 0.94 5.16
CA PRO A 108 -5.33 1.91 4.09
C PRO A 108 -4.01 1.74 3.33
N ASN A 109 -3.97 2.20 2.09
CA ASN A 109 -2.72 2.45 1.35
C ASN A 109 -2.43 3.95 1.36
N TRP A 110 -1.57 4.42 2.27
CA TRP A 110 -1.19 5.84 2.35
C TRP A 110 -0.22 6.26 1.24
N ARG A 111 0.35 5.30 0.49
CA ARG A 111 1.17 5.59 -0.69
C ARG A 111 0.34 6.05 -1.89
N ASN A 112 -0.95 5.72 -1.93
CA ASN A 112 -1.86 6.12 -2.99
C ASN A 112 -2.61 7.41 -2.60
N PRO A 113 -2.22 8.59 -3.15
CA PRO A 113 -2.91 9.84 -2.85
C PRO A 113 -4.36 9.82 -3.35
N ASP A 114 -4.60 9.12 -4.45
CA ASP A 114 -5.90 8.97 -5.11
C ASP A 114 -6.73 7.84 -4.50
N SER A 115 -6.25 7.21 -3.42
CA SER A 115 -7.04 6.22 -2.69
C SER A 115 -8.38 6.87 -2.33
N PRO A 116 -9.52 6.33 -2.81
CA PRO A 116 -10.82 6.97 -2.62
C PRO A 116 -11.31 6.88 -1.18
N PHE A 117 -10.50 6.35 -0.27
CA PHE A 117 -10.91 6.04 1.09
C PHE A 117 -9.90 6.57 2.10
N PHE A 118 -10.38 7.33 3.09
CA PHE A 118 -9.72 7.43 4.38
C PHE A 118 -10.52 6.60 5.39
N TRP A 119 -9.80 5.84 6.21
CA TRP A 119 -10.43 5.11 7.29
C TRP A 119 -10.41 6.03 8.50
N ARG A 120 -11.57 6.26 9.10
CA ARG A 120 -11.69 7.03 10.35
C ARG A 120 -12.23 6.07 11.40
N LEU A 121 -11.58 6.04 12.56
CA LEU A 121 -12.18 5.46 13.75
C LEU A 121 -13.43 6.25 14.09
N SER A 122 -14.57 5.56 14.15
CA SER A 122 -15.71 6.11 14.88
C SER A 122 -15.46 5.97 16.39
N GLU A 123 -16.07 6.83 17.20
CA GLU A 123 -15.97 6.80 18.67
C GLU A 123 -16.38 5.45 19.28
N SER A 124 -17.10 4.60 18.54
CA SER A 124 -17.51 3.25 18.97
C SER A 124 -16.48 2.15 18.68
N GLY A 125 -15.29 2.50 18.18
CA GLY A 125 -14.25 1.53 17.81
C GLY A 125 -14.54 0.78 16.50
N LEU A 126 -15.64 1.12 15.81
CA LEU A 126 -15.94 0.58 14.49
C LEU A 126 -15.15 1.34 13.43
N ILE A 127 -14.36 0.60 12.64
CA ILE A 127 -13.61 1.13 11.51
C ILE A 127 -14.59 1.38 10.36
N SER A 128 -14.80 2.66 10.05
CA SER A 128 -15.66 3.07 8.93
C SER A 128 -14.81 3.47 7.74
N ARG A 129 -15.17 2.99 6.55
CA ARG A 129 -14.55 3.42 5.30
C ARG A 129 -15.24 4.71 4.91
N ILE A 130 -14.53 5.83 4.98
CA ILE A 130 -15.09 7.11 4.55
C ILE A 130 -14.52 7.44 3.18
N SER A 131 -15.43 7.66 2.23
CA SER A 131 -15.05 8.10 0.89
C SER A 131 -14.44 9.50 0.95
N LYS A 132 -13.35 9.71 0.21
CA LYS A 132 -12.67 11.01 0.10
C LYS A 132 -13.50 12.07 -0.61
N HIS A 133 -14.38 11.65 -1.50
CA HIS A 133 -15.04 12.55 -2.45
C HIS A 133 -16.30 13.21 -1.89
N ASP A 134 -17.05 12.49 -1.06
CA ASP A 134 -18.38 12.87 -0.60
C ASP A 134 -18.55 12.71 0.92
N GLY A 135 -17.51 12.24 1.63
CA GLY A 135 -17.54 12.05 3.07
C GLY A 135 -18.56 10.99 3.53
N THR A 136 -19.14 10.23 2.60
CA THR A 136 -20.07 9.16 2.94
C THR A 136 -19.29 8.07 3.68
N SER A 137 -19.76 7.78 4.90
CA SER A 137 -19.31 6.61 5.63
C SER A 137 -20.02 5.41 5.02
N VAL A 138 -19.30 4.61 4.24
CA VAL A 138 -19.77 3.27 3.96
C VAL A 138 -19.43 2.46 5.21
N PRO A 139 -20.41 1.91 5.94
CA PRO A 139 -20.09 0.91 6.96
C PRO A 139 -19.25 -0.14 6.24
N GLY A 140 -17.98 -0.26 6.64
CA GLY A 140 -17.14 -1.27 6.05
C GLY A 140 -17.85 -2.59 6.30
N ARG A 141 -18.38 -3.23 5.25
CA ARG A 141 -18.73 -4.65 5.31
C ARG A 141 -17.43 -5.44 5.44
N LEU A 142 -16.76 -5.30 6.57
CA LEU A 142 -16.23 -6.48 7.21
C LEU A 142 -17.49 -7.17 7.71
N ALA A 143 -17.89 -8.23 7.00
CA ALA A 143 -18.76 -9.23 7.59
C ALA A 143 -18.32 -9.40 9.04
N ALA A 144 -19.26 -9.19 9.97
CA ALA A 144 -19.02 -9.27 11.39
C ALA A 144 -18.14 -10.49 11.66
N TYR A 145 -16.85 -10.27 11.94
CA TYR A 145 -15.97 -11.29 12.47
C TYR A 145 -16.32 -11.37 13.97
N GLN A 146 -17.52 -11.87 14.25
CA GLN A 146 -17.81 -12.50 15.52
C GLN A 146 -17.13 -13.87 15.47
N GLY A 147 -16.33 -14.16 16.48
CA GLY A 147 -15.55 -15.38 16.58
C GLY A 147 -16.39 -16.63 16.35
N VAL A 148 -15.89 -17.48 15.46
CA VAL A 148 -16.07 -18.94 15.47
C VAL A 148 -14.73 -19.54 15.10
#